data_AF-A0A1B6EQM7-F1
#
_entry.id   AF-A0A1B6EQM7-F1
#
_cell.length_a   1.000
_cell.length_b   1.000
_cell.length_c   1.000
_cell.angle_alpha   90.00
_cell.angle_beta   90.00
_cell.angle_gamma   90.00
#
_symmetry.space_group_name_H-M   'P 1'
#
loop_
_entity.id
_entity.type
_entity.pdbx_description
1 polymer ?
#
loop_
_entity_poly.entity_id
_entity_poly.type
_entity_poly.pdbx_seq_one_letter_code
_entity_poly.pdbx_strand_id
1 'polypeptide(L)'
;MEYNEEEDNIENTKRSSKEHLPTEHTTLSPSNEAYYADNRVLIPDIDSDRFSWKKLWAFTGPGFLMSIAYLDPGNVQSDLQSGTIAKYKLLWLLMGATILGLVMQRLAARLGVVTGLHLAEMCYRQYRTVPRIFLWLMIEIAIIGSDMQEVIGTAIALYLLSNKLIPLWLGVLITAIDTFSFLLLDRYGLRKLELLFGFLITVMAVSFGYEFLVVKPEASQILKGLVIPWCEDCDYRALLQAVGIIGAVIMPHNLYLHSGLVKSRDIDRTKPSKVREANLYYFVESTIALAVSLVINVFIVAVFAHGMYNKTNADVKQVCVANHNQHSDIFPNNTDLVDVDIFKGGVFLGCQFGILAMYIWAIGILAAGQSSTMTGCYAGQFCMEGFLNLTWTRWKRVLFTRAVAIVPTFFVAFYNNMADLSGMNDLLNAIMSLQLPFATIPTIAFTSNPHIMGEFVNGWQNKLISISLSLLVIGINVFFVVDSVVRSMTDNYILLFGLGLYSLVYLSMCLYLMLHMIMSMGGCKSIASSSLSVKYFGNKFSSNFQLETDTAFLSSDEDIPSCSVNA
;
A
#
# COMPACT_ATOMS: atom_id res chain seq x y z
N MET A 1 67.21 -0.09 22.31
CA MET A 1 66.55 -0.17 21.00
C MET A 1 65.23 -0.91 21.14
N GLU A 2 64.41 -0.54 22.13
CA GLU A 2 63.16 -1.27 22.43
C GLU A 2 62.12 -0.32 23.06
N TYR A 3 62.23 0.97 22.75
CA TYR A 3 61.31 2.02 23.21
C TYR A 3 60.79 2.89 22.05
N ASN A 4 61.17 2.58 20.81
CA ASN A 4 60.74 3.33 19.61
C ASN A 4 59.80 2.54 18.68
N GLU A 5 59.43 1.29 19.00
CA GLU A 5 58.51 0.49 18.17
C GLU A 5 57.03 0.59 18.63
N GLU A 6 56.76 1.14 19.81
CA GLU A 6 55.38 1.35 20.28
C GLU A 6 54.78 2.70 19.84
N GLU A 7 55.58 3.73 19.55
CA GLU A 7 55.05 5.01 19.04
C GLU A 7 54.71 4.95 17.54
N ASP A 8 55.45 4.19 16.74
CA ASP A 8 55.16 4.02 15.30
C ASP A 8 53.89 3.18 15.03
N ASN A 9 53.50 2.31 15.98
CA ASN A 9 52.24 1.57 15.89
C ASN A 9 51.01 2.39 16.33
N ILE A 10 51.20 3.44 17.13
CA ILE A 10 50.11 4.33 17.54
C ILE A 10 49.85 5.41 16.47
N GLU A 11 50.87 5.83 15.71
CA GLU A 11 50.67 6.72 14.56
C GLU A 11 50.08 6.02 13.33
N ASN A 12 50.41 4.75 13.08
CA ASN A 12 49.79 3.99 11.99
C ASN A 12 48.33 3.59 12.27
N THR A 13 47.92 3.50 13.53
CA THR A 13 46.51 3.24 13.88
C THR A 13 45.65 4.52 13.81
N LYS A 14 46.26 5.72 13.83
CA LYS A 14 45.57 7.01 13.67
C LYS A 14 45.44 7.49 12.21
N ARG A 15 46.05 6.81 11.24
CA ARG A 15 45.94 7.16 9.81
C ARG A 15 44.89 6.37 9.02
N SER A 16 44.22 5.39 9.63
CA SER A 16 43.16 4.59 8.97
C SER A 16 41.73 5.09 9.24
N SER A 17 41.55 6.26 9.86
CA SER A 17 40.24 6.93 9.93
C SER A 17 40.04 7.86 8.72
N LYS A 18 40.16 7.32 7.50
CA LYS A 18 39.41 7.91 6.38
C LYS A 18 37.96 7.58 6.66
N GLU A 19 37.14 8.62 6.81
CA GLU A 19 35.69 8.49 6.89
C GLU A 19 35.20 7.58 5.76
N HIS A 20 34.85 6.32 6.07
CA HIS A 20 34.16 5.48 5.12
C HIS A 20 32.80 6.12 4.87
N LEU A 21 32.69 6.81 3.74
CA LEU A 21 31.40 7.25 3.22
C LEU A 21 30.52 6.00 3.03
N PRO A 22 29.25 6.04 3.47
CA PRO A 22 28.37 4.90 3.36
C PRO A 22 28.11 4.56 1.88
N THR A 23 28.58 3.40 1.44
CA THR A 23 28.36 2.83 0.10
C THR A 23 27.07 2.00 0.05
N GLU A 24 26.69 1.50 -1.13
CA GLU A 24 25.52 0.62 -1.31
C GLU A 24 25.62 -0.68 -0.49
N HIS A 25 26.84 -1.14 -0.22
CA HIS A 25 27.14 -2.29 0.64
C HIS A 25 27.20 -1.95 2.14
N THR A 26 27.16 -0.67 2.51
CA THR A 26 27.15 -0.26 3.92
C THR A 26 25.75 -0.48 4.48
N THR A 27 25.45 -1.71 4.90
CA THR A 27 24.21 -2.05 5.58
C THR A 27 24.16 -1.39 6.96
N LEU A 28 22.98 -0.91 7.34
CA LEU A 28 22.71 -0.39 8.68
C LEU A 28 22.85 -1.54 9.70
N SER A 29 24.02 -1.68 10.30
CA SER A 29 24.47 -2.88 11.03
C SER A 29 24.39 -4.18 10.19
N PRO A 30 25.27 -5.18 10.40
CA PRO A 30 25.08 -6.50 9.82
C PRO A 30 23.97 -7.21 10.60
N SER A 31 22.73 -6.75 10.43
CA SER A 31 21.59 -7.59 10.75
C SER A 31 21.57 -8.67 9.68
N ASN A 32 21.73 -9.93 10.09
CA ASN A 32 21.47 -11.09 9.23
C ASN A 32 20.25 -10.77 8.35
N GLU A 33 20.46 -10.66 7.04
CA GLU A 33 19.46 -10.15 6.09
C GLU A 33 18.11 -10.85 6.33
N ALA A 34 17.23 -10.17 7.06
CA ALA A 34 16.25 -10.86 7.91
C ALA A 34 15.05 -11.41 7.14
N TYR A 35 15.15 -11.59 5.83
CA TYR A 35 14.08 -12.16 5.01
C TYR A 35 14.58 -12.98 3.80
N TYR A 36 15.79 -12.71 3.27
CA TYR A 36 16.29 -13.36 2.03
C TYR A 36 17.68 -13.99 2.11
N ALA A 37 18.38 -13.92 3.25
CA ALA A 37 19.79 -14.39 3.38
C ALA A 37 20.00 -15.81 2.85
N ASP A 38 19.03 -16.71 3.08
CA ASP A 38 19.23 -18.14 2.81
C ASP A 38 18.67 -18.63 1.46
N ASN A 39 17.80 -17.88 0.77
CA ASN A 39 17.12 -18.36 -0.45
C ASN A 39 16.68 -17.24 -1.42
N ARG A 40 17.62 -16.42 -1.93
CA ARG A 40 17.30 -15.55 -3.08
C ARG A 40 16.98 -16.41 -4.30
N VAL A 41 15.98 -16.01 -5.07
CA VAL A 41 15.64 -16.71 -6.32
C VAL A 41 16.69 -16.33 -7.37
N LEU A 42 17.52 -17.30 -7.76
CA LEU A 42 18.50 -17.14 -8.84
C LEU A 42 17.77 -16.98 -10.17
N ILE A 43 18.09 -15.90 -10.87
CA ILE A 43 17.52 -15.63 -12.19
C ILE A 43 18.28 -16.46 -13.21
N PRO A 44 17.61 -17.20 -14.11
CA PRO A 44 18.30 -17.92 -15.18
C PRO A 44 18.98 -16.93 -16.13
N ASP A 45 20.32 -17.01 -16.21
CA ASP A 45 21.14 -16.28 -17.19
C ASP A 45 20.93 -16.87 -18.58
N ILE A 46 19.87 -16.42 -19.24
CA ILE A 46 19.66 -16.67 -20.67
C ILE A 46 20.14 -15.41 -21.40
N ASP A 47 21.22 -15.54 -22.17
CA ASP A 47 21.82 -14.49 -23.00
C ASP A 47 20.98 -14.18 -24.26
N SER A 48 19.70 -13.89 -24.06
CA SER A 48 18.83 -13.40 -25.12
C SER A 48 18.31 -12.01 -24.75
N ASP A 49 18.57 -11.02 -25.60
CA ASP A 49 18.00 -9.66 -25.55
C ASP A 49 16.49 -9.61 -25.80
N ARG A 50 15.83 -10.77 -25.91
CA ARG A 50 14.39 -10.91 -26.16
C ARG A 50 13.65 -11.30 -24.90
N PHE A 51 12.40 -10.82 -24.80
CA PHE A 51 11.48 -11.17 -23.72
C PHE A 51 11.35 -12.69 -23.57
N SER A 52 11.58 -13.20 -22.37
CA SER A 52 11.55 -14.63 -22.06
C SER A 52 10.50 -14.94 -20.99
N TRP A 53 9.56 -15.81 -21.33
CA TRP A 53 8.54 -16.31 -20.40
C TRP A 53 9.15 -17.05 -19.20
N LYS A 54 10.31 -17.69 -19.37
CA LYS A 54 11.03 -18.35 -18.27
C LYS A 54 11.61 -17.32 -17.29
N LYS A 55 12.15 -16.21 -17.80
CA LYS A 55 12.60 -15.10 -16.96
C LYS A 55 11.42 -14.43 -16.27
N LEU A 56 10.33 -14.16 -16.99
CA LEU A 56 9.10 -13.62 -16.39
C LEU A 56 8.63 -14.50 -15.23
N TRP A 57 8.59 -15.82 -15.39
CA TRP A 57 8.22 -16.74 -14.32
C TRP A 57 9.15 -16.64 -13.10
N ALA A 58 10.46 -16.48 -13.30
CA ALA A 58 11.42 -16.30 -12.21
C ALA A 58 11.22 -14.98 -11.44
N PHE A 59 10.90 -13.89 -12.16
CA PHE A 59 10.59 -12.60 -11.55
C PHE A 59 9.20 -12.57 -10.90
N THR A 60 8.25 -13.35 -11.40
CA THR A 60 6.87 -13.42 -10.89
C THR A 60 6.87 -13.78 -9.40
N GLY A 61 6.09 -13.06 -8.60
CA GLY A 61 5.95 -13.20 -7.16
C GLY A 61 5.68 -11.86 -6.44
N PRO A 62 6.61 -10.88 -6.47
CA PRO A 62 6.50 -9.64 -5.71
C PRO A 62 5.30 -8.79 -6.13
N GLY A 63 5.02 -8.73 -7.43
CA GLY A 63 3.88 -8.00 -7.99
C GLY A 63 2.55 -8.63 -7.59
N PHE A 64 2.45 -9.96 -7.57
CA PHE A 64 1.26 -10.66 -7.07
C PHE A 64 1.09 -10.50 -5.56
N LEU A 65 2.18 -10.55 -4.79
CA LEU A 65 2.11 -10.34 -3.35
C LEU A 65 1.67 -8.91 -3.01
N MET A 66 2.13 -7.93 -3.79
CA MET A 66 1.70 -6.54 -3.71
C MET A 66 0.23 -6.36 -4.13
N SER A 67 -0.25 -7.06 -5.17
CA SER A 67 -1.61 -6.89 -5.70
C SER A 67 -2.70 -7.48 -4.81
N ILE A 68 -2.33 -8.36 -3.88
CA ILE A 68 -3.24 -8.89 -2.85
C ILE A 68 -3.79 -7.76 -1.98
N ALA A 69 -2.98 -6.76 -1.67
CA ALA A 69 -3.43 -5.62 -0.88
C ALA A 69 -4.52 -4.80 -1.59
N TYR A 70 -4.73 -5.02 -2.89
CA TYR A 70 -5.85 -4.43 -3.66
C TYR A 70 -7.14 -5.29 -3.59
N LEU A 71 -7.08 -6.45 -2.93
CA LEU A 71 -8.17 -7.42 -2.77
C LEU A 71 -8.43 -7.73 -1.29
N ASP A 72 -7.87 -6.92 -0.39
CA ASP A 72 -8.05 -7.08 1.05
C ASP A 72 -9.50 -6.74 1.45
N PRO A 73 -9.94 -7.12 2.67
CA PRO A 73 -11.29 -6.81 3.12
C PRO A 73 -11.64 -5.31 3.07
N GLY A 74 -10.65 -4.42 3.28
CA GLY A 74 -10.82 -2.97 3.21
C GLY A 74 -11.23 -2.50 1.80
N ASN A 75 -10.53 -2.99 0.77
CA ASN A 75 -10.82 -2.69 -0.63
C ASN A 75 -12.14 -3.33 -1.09
N VAL A 76 -12.36 -4.61 -0.75
CA VAL A 76 -13.60 -5.33 -1.10
C VAL A 76 -14.83 -4.63 -0.51
N GLN A 77 -14.77 -4.13 0.73
CA GLN A 77 -15.86 -3.36 1.33
C GLN A 77 -16.11 -2.05 0.58
N SER A 78 -15.04 -1.31 0.26
CA SER A 78 -15.14 -0.03 -0.46
C SER A 78 -15.75 -0.21 -1.85
N ASP A 79 -15.36 -1.27 -2.57
CA ASP A 79 -15.90 -1.62 -3.88
C ASP A 79 -17.39 -1.98 -3.82
N LEU A 80 -17.76 -2.83 -2.87
CA LEU A 80 -19.14 -3.23 -2.65
C LEU A 80 -20.04 -2.02 -2.33
N GLN A 81 -19.59 -1.11 -1.44
CA GLN A 81 -20.32 0.12 -1.10
C GLN A 81 -20.40 1.09 -2.29
N SER A 82 -19.35 1.17 -3.10
CA SER A 82 -19.36 2.02 -4.31
C SER A 82 -20.39 1.56 -5.33
N GLY A 83 -20.56 0.24 -5.50
CA GLY A 83 -21.58 -0.32 -6.37
C GLY A 83 -22.99 -0.01 -5.88
N THR A 84 -23.23 -0.12 -4.58
CA THR A 84 -24.57 0.04 -3.99
C THR A 84 -25.01 1.51 -3.91
N ILE A 85 -24.08 2.43 -3.65
CA ILE A 85 -24.36 3.86 -3.51
C ILE A 85 -24.33 4.59 -4.86
N ALA A 86 -23.36 4.26 -5.72
CA ALA A 86 -23.07 5.03 -6.94
C ALA A 86 -23.23 4.24 -8.24
N LYS A 87 -23.72 2.99 -8.18
CA LYS A 87 -23.89 2.10 -9.33
C LYS A 87 -22.59 1.89 -10.11
N TYR A 88 -22.42 2.61 -11.22
CA TYR A 88 -21.24 2.57 -12.08
C TYR A 88 -20.52 3.92 -12.19
N LYS A 89 -21.02 4.96 -11.49
CA LYS A 89 -20.48 6.34 -11.60
C LYS A 89 -19.06 6.46 -11.05
N LEU A 90 -18.66 5.61 -10.10
CA LEU A 90 -17.33 5.65 -9.47
C LEU A 90 -16.31 4.70 -10.12
N LEU A 91 -16.70 3.94 -11.16
CA LEU A 91 -15.80 2.98 -11.81
C LEU A 91 -14.58 3.65 -12.46
N TRP A 92 -14.73 4.84 -13.05
CA TRP A 92 -13.61 5.60 -13.62
C TRP A 92 -12.61 5.99 -12.54
N LEU A 93 -13.08 6.22 -11.31
CA LEU A 93 -12.23 6.55 -10.19
C LEU A 93 -11.46 5.32 -9.71
N LEU A 94 -12.10 4.16 -9.61
CA LEU A 94 -11.44 2.88 -9.33
C LEU A 94 -10.37 2.57 -10.38
N MET A 95 -10.69 2.73 -11.67
CA MET A 95 -9.74 2.53 -12.77
C MET A 95 -8.59 3.55 -12.71
N GLY A 96 -8.90 4.83 -12.51
CA GLY A 96 -7.91 5.90 -12.36
C GLY A 96 -6.99 5.68 -11.16
N ALA A 97 -7.54 5.35 -10.00
CA ALA A 97 -6.80 5.04 -8.78
C ALA A 97 -5.91 3.81 -8.97
N THR A 98 -6.37 2.78 -9.70
CA THR A 98 -5.55 1.59 -9.99
C THR A 98 -4.41 1.89 -10.95
N ILE A 99 -4.64 2.71 -11.98
CA ILE A 99 -3.58 3.17 -12.90
C ILE A 99 -2.55 4.02 -12.14
N LEU A 100 -3.00 4.96 -11.31
CA LEU A 100 -2.12 5.78 -10.46
C LEU A 100 -1.36 4.91 -9.46
N GLY A 101 -2.03 3.92 -8.87
CA GLY A 101 -1.42 2.87 -8.05
C GLY A 101 -0.31 2.14 -8.80
N LEU A 102 -0.57 1.66 -10.02
CA LEU A 102 0.44 1.00 -10.85
C LEU A 102 1.65 1.91 -11.14
N VAL A 103 1.43 3.20 -11.41
CA VAL A 103 2.53 4.17 -11.60
C VAL A 103 3.36 4.27 -10.32
N MET A 104 2.73 4.44 -9.16
CA MET A 104 3.44 4.54 -7.88
C MET A 104 4.16 3.24 -7.50
N GLN A 105 3.53 2.09 -7.72
CA GLN A 105 4.11 0.77 -7.49
C GLN A 105 5.32 0.52 -8.39
N ARG A 106 5.23 0.93 -9.66
CA ARG A 106 6.38 0.91 -10.58
C ARG A 106 7.52 1.77 -10.05
N LEU A 107 7.26 2.97 -9.54
CA LEU A 107 8.30 3.83 -8.98
C LEU A 107 8.94 3.22 -7.73
N ALA A 108 8.13 2.67 -6.82
CA ALA A 108 8.60 1.99 -5.61
C ALA A 108 9.47 0.76 -5.94
N ALA A 109 9.04 -0.08 -6.88
CA ALA A 109 9.81 -1.22 -7.37
C ALA A 109 11.14 -0.78 -8.01
N ARG A 110 11.11 0.23 -8.88
CA ARG A 110 12.33 0.76 -9.54
C ARG A 110 13.34 1.28 -8.53
N LEU A 111 12.89 1.95 -7.46
CA LEU A 111 13.78 2.42 -6.41
C LEU A 111 14.55 1.26 -5.78
N GLY A 112 13.85 0.18 -5.39
CA GLY A 112 14.47 -1.00 -4.78
C GLY A 112 15.39 -1.77 -5.75
N VAL A 113 15.03 -1.83 -7.02
CA VAL A 113 15.84 -2.51 -8.06
C VAL A 113 17.15 -1.76 -8.35
N VAL A 114 17.05 -0.45 -8.58
CA VAL A 114 18.20 0.39 -8.97
C VAL A 114 19.18 0.56 -7.81
N THR A 115 18.67 0.91 -6.64
CA THR A 115 19.52 1.32 -5.51
C THR A 115 19.89 0.18 -4.57
N GLY A 116 19.17 -0.95 -4.67
CA GLY A 116 19.30 -2.06 -3.73
C GLY A 116 18.81 -1.79 -2.31
N LEU A 117 18.30 -0.59 -2.04
CA LEU A 117 17.72 -0.21 -0.76
C LEU A 117 16.21 -0.04 -0.91
N HIS A 118 15.45 -0.49 0.08
CA HIS A 118 14.01 -0.26 0.09
C HIS A 118 13.68 1.16 0.55
N LEU A 119 12.44 1.61 0.32
CA LEU A 119 12.02 2.99 0.52
C LEU A 119 12.31 3.50 1.96
N ALA A 120 12.07 2.66 2.97
CA ALA A 120 12.34 3.04 4.38
C ALA A 120 13.84 3.19 4.70
N GLU A 121 14.73 2.38 4.14
CA GLU A 121 16.20 2.54 4.27
C GLU A 121 16.65 3.87 3.65
N MET A 122 16.06 4.24 2.50
CA MET A 122 16.35 5.52 1.85
C MET A 122 15.86 6.71 2.67
N CYS A 123 14.67 6.63 3.25
CA CYS A 123 14.18 7.63 4.20
C CYS A 123 15.13 7.80 5.39
N TYR A 124 15.73 6.73 5.91
CA TYR A 124 16.69 6.81 7.01
C TYR A 124 17.96 7.55 6.64
N ARG A 125 18.47 7.33 5.44
CA ARG A 125 19.70 7.97 4.95
C ARG A 125 19.49 9.45 4.63
N GLN A 126 18.35 9.79 4.04
CA GLN A 126 18.09 11.13 3.52
C GLN A 126 17.46 12.09 4.56
N TYR A 127 16.52 11.61 5.39
CA TYR A 127 15.82 12.46 6.33
C TYR A 127 16.51 12.55 7.70
N ARG A 128 16.39 13.72 8.34
CA ARG A 128 16.85 13.91 9.74
C ARG A 128 15.96 13.12 10.70
N THR A 129 16.45 12.91 11.92
CA THR A 129 15.83 12.06 12.94
C THR A 129 14.36 12.38 13.23
N VAL A 130 13.99 13.67 13.33
CA VAL A 130 12.62 14.07 13.67
C VAL A 130 11.61 13.75 12.55
N PRO A 131 11.77 14.24 11.29
CA PRO A 131 10.91 13.85 10.18
C PRO A 131 10.90 12.33 9.94
N ARG A 132 12.05 11.66 10.11
CA ARG A 132 12.17 10.21 9.96
C ARG A 132 11.30 9.43 10.95
N ILE A 133 11.35 9.77 12.24
CA ILE A 133 10.54 9.11 13.27
C ILE A 133 9.05 9.42 13.07
N PHE A 134 8.73 10.65 12.66
CA PHE A 134 7.34 11.01 12.33
C PHE A 134 6.80 10.19 11.15
N LEU A 135 7.58 10.05 10.07
CA LEU A 135 7.23 9.20 8.94
C LEU A 135 7.04 7.75 9.37
N TRP A 136 7.95 7.21 10.18
CA TRP A 136 7.80 5.86 10.72
C TRP A 136 6.49 5.69 11.49
N LEU A 137 6.15 6.63 12.38
CA LEU A 137 4.91 6.58 13.15
C LEU A 137 3.68 6.59 12.24
N MET A 138 3.66 7.44 11.20
CA MET A 138 2.54 7.51 10.26
C MET A 138 2.35 6.22 9.47
N ILE A 139 3.45 5.60 9.03
CA ILE A 139 3.39 4.30 8.32
C ILE A 139 3.04 3.16 9.27
N GLU A 140 3.47 3.22 10.53
CA GLU A 140 3.08 2.25 11.54
C GLU A 140 1.57 2.28 11.81
N ILE A 141 0.99 3.48 11.91
CA ILE A 141 -0.47 3.65 12.03
C ILE A 141 -1.17 3.09 10.78
N ALA A 142 -0.58 3.24 9.59
CA ALA A 142 -1.11 2.64 8.37
C ALA A 142 -1.14 1.13 8.44
N ILE A 143 -0.06 0.51 8.89
CA ILE A 143 0.05 -0.95 9.00
C ILE A 143 -0.97 -1.47 10.02
N ILE A 144 -1.05 -0.85 11.21
CA ILE A 144 -2.03 -1.23 12.23
C ILE A 144 -3.46 -1.05 11.72
N GLY A 145 -3.73 0.02 10.97
CA GLY A 145 -5.04 0.25 10.37
C GLY A 145 -5.43 -0.88 9.41
N SER A 146 -4.51 -1.31 8.54
CA SER A 146 -4.72 -2.44 7.62
C SER A 146 -4.98 -3.73 8.39
N ASP A 147 -4.15 -3.98 9.41
CA ASP A 147 -4.25 -5.14 10.30
C ASP A 147 -5.64 -5.23 10.97
N MET A 148 -6.21 -4.07 11.36
CA MET A 148 -7.57 -4.00 11.90
C MET A 148 -8.62 -4.40 10.84
N GLN A 149 -8.54 -3.90 9.61
CA GLN A 149 -9.48 -4.26 8.54
C GLN A 149 -9.46 -5.77 8.25
N GLU A 150 -8.30 -6.39 8.34
CA GLU A 150 -8.11 -7.82 8.17
C GLU A 150 -8.72 -8.64 9.31
N VAL A 151 -8.54 -8.19 10.56
CA VAL A 151 -9.17 -8.81 11.73
C VAL A 151 -10.70 -8.73 11.60
N ILE A 152 -11.25 -7.58 11.19
CA ILE A 152 -12.68 -7.40 10.94
C ILE A 152 -13.16 -8.36 9.85
N GLY A 153 -12.50 -8.38 8.70
CA GLY A 153 -12.87 -9.23 7.56
C GLY A 153 -12.82 -10.71 7.91
N THR A 154 -11.75 -11.15 8.59
CA THR A 154 -11.57 -12.54 9.03
C THR A 154 -12.62 -12.94 10.06
N ALA A 155 -12.93 -12.07 11.02
CA ALA A 155 -13.98 -12.33 12.00
C ALA A 155 -15.37 -12.46 11.35
N ILE A 156 -15.68 -11.61 10.37
CA ILE A 156 -16.93 -11.69 9.59
C ILE A 156 -16.97 -12.97 8.75
N ALA A 157 -15.86 -13.35 8.12
CA ALA A 157 -15.76 -14.58 7.36
C ALA A 157 -16.02 -15.81 8.25
N LEU A 158 -15.41 -15.89 9.44
CA LEU A 158 -15.66 -16.96 10.40
C LEU A 158 -17.11 -16.97 10.89
N TYR A 159 -17.71 -15.79 11.09
CA TYR A 159 -19.12 -15.64 11.44
C TYR A 159 -20.06 -16.20 10.35
N LEU A 160 -19.76 -15.94 9.07
CA LEU A 160 -20.49 -16.48 7.92
C LEU A 160 -20.29 -17.99 7.75
N LEU A 161 -19.03 -18.47 7.78
CA LEU A 161 -18.69 -19.88 7.62
C LEU A 161 -19.33 -20.76 8.70
N SER A 162 -19.34 -20.27 9.92
CA SER A 162 -19.92 -20.98 11.07
C SER A 162 -21.43 -20.83 11.19
N ASN A 163 -22.10 -20.19 10.21
CA ASN A 163 -23.53 -19.95 10.24
C ASN A 163 -24.00 -19.29 11.56
N LYS A 164 -23.33 -18.20 11.96
CA LYS A 164 -23.57 -17.45 13.21
C LYS A 164 -23.24 -18.21 14.52
N LEU A 165 -22.62 -19.40 14.47
CA LEU A 165 -22.22 -20.14 15.68
C LEU A 165 -21.06 -19.47 16.43
N ILE A 166 -20.08 -18.92 15.69
CA ILE A 166 -18.96 -18.19 16.27
C ILE A 166 -19.34 -16.71 16.31
N PRO A 167 -19.54 -16.09 17.48
CA PRO A 167 -19.84 -14.66 17.56
C PRO A 167 -18.64 -13.81 17.14
N LEU A 168 -18.88 -12.57 16.69
CA LEU A 168 -17.84 -11.68 16.13
C LEU A 168 -16.66 -11.47 17.09
N TRP A 169 -16.90 -11.18 18.36
CA TRP A 169 -15.84 -11.01 19.35
C TRP A 169 -14.96 -12.25 19.50
N LEU A 170 -15.54 -13.46 19.37
CA LEU A 170 -14.79 -14.70 19.42
C LEU A 170 -14.02 -14.92 18.11
N GLY A 171 -14.61 -14.55 16.97
CA GLY A 171 -13.92 -14.49 15.68
C GLY A 171 -12.66 -13.64 15.74
N VAL A 172 -12.75 -12.44 16.33
CA VAL A 172 -11.62 -11.53 16.57
C VAL A 172 -10.55 -12.15 17.50
N LEU A 173 -10.95 -12.91 18.52
CA LEU A 173 -9.96 -13.62 19.36
C LEU A 173 -9.30 -14.78 18.61
N ILE A 174 -10.04 -15.48 17.75
CA ILE A 174 -9.49 -16.57 16.91
C ILE A 174 -8.43 -16.03 15.95
N THR A 175 -8.53 -14.79 15.47
CA THR A 175 -7.48 -14.20 14.63
C THR A 175 -6.16 -13.99 15.38
N ALA A 176 -6.14 -14.02 16.71
CA ALA A 176 -4.88 -14.05 17.46
C ALA A 176 -4.13 -15.37 17.23
N ILE A 177 -4.87 -16.49 17.12
CA ILE A 177 -4.29 -17.81 16.84
C ILE A 177 -3.74 -17.84 15.42
N ASP A 178 -4.40 -17.14 14.52
CA ASP A 178 -4.03 -17.07 13.12
C ASP A 178 -2.63 -16.46 12.87
N THR A 179 -2.17 -15.60 13.77
CA THR A 179 -0.77 -15.12 13.76
C THR A 179 0.25 -16.25 13.83
N PHE A 180 -0.08 -17.37 14.49
CA PHE A 180 0.76 -18.57 14.51
C PHE A 180 0.68 -19.35 13.20
N SER A 181 -0.48 -19.35 12.51
CA SER A 181 -0.62 -19.90 11.16
C SER A 181 0.31 -19.19 10.19
N PHE A 182 0.38 -17.86 10.26
CA PHE A 182 1.34 -17.06 9.48
C PHE A 182 2.79 -17.47 9.77
N LEU A 183 3.20 -17.56 11.04
CA LEU A 183 4.58 -17.96 11.40
C LEU A 183 4.93 -19.37 10.92
N LEU A 184 3.94 -20.25 10.89
CA LEU A 184 4.11 -21.60 10.34
C LEU A 184 4.27 -21.55 8.81
N LEU A 185 3.48 -20.73 8.13
CA LEU A 185 3.56 -20.49 6.68
C LEU A 185 4.89 -19.85 6.25
N ASP A 186 5.42 -18.89 7.02
CA ASP A 186 6.71 -18.23 6.76
C ASP A 186 7.88 -19.24 6.68
N ARG A 187 7.79 -20.36 7.41
CA ARG A 187 8.79 -21.44 7.36
C ARG A 187 8.82 -22.20 6.02
N TYR A 188 7.73 -22.20 5.25
CA TYR A 188 7.62 -23.02 4.03
C TYR A 188 8.27 -22.38 2.78
N GLY A 189 8.77 -21.15 2.90
CA GLY A 189 9.50 -20.45 1.85
C GLY A 189 8.59 -19.68 0.87
N LEU A 190 9.11 -18.57 0.36
CA LEU A 190 8.37 -17.58 -0.44
C LEU A 190 7.67 -18.15 -1.67
N ARG A 191 8.32 -19.05 -2.41
CA ARG A 191 7.76 -19.56 -3.68
C ARG A 191 6.46 -20.35 -3.47
N LYS A 192 6.36 -21.07 -2.35
CA LYS A 192 5.15 -21.83 -2.00
C LYS A 192 4.03 -20.90 -1.55
N LEU A 193 4.37 -19.82 -0.83
CA LEU A 193 3.43 -18.78 -0.43
C LEU A 193 2.87 -18.05 -1.64
N GLU A 194 3.73 -17.62 -2.58
CA GLU A 194 3.31 -17.01 -3.86
C GLU A 194 2.30 -17.89 -4.61
N LEU A 195 2.54 -19.21 -4.66
CA LEU A 195 1.62 -20.17 -5.31
C LEU A 195 0.29 -20.32 -4.57
N LEU A 196 0.32 -20.38 -3.23
CA LEU A 196 -0.90 -20.44 -2.41
C LEU A 196 -1.80 -19.22 -2.68
N PHE A 197 -1.22 -18.02 -2.72
CA PHE A 197 -1.99 -16.80 -2.97
C PHE A 197 -2.44 -16.68 -4.42
N GLY A 198 -1.61 -17.08 -5.38
CA GLY A 198 -2.03 -17.18 -6.78
C GLY A 198 -3.25 -18.09 -6.96
N PHE A 199 -3.30 -19.20 -6.23
CA PHE A 199 -4.46 -20.09 -6.20
C PHE A 199 -5.70 -19.39 -5.61
N LEU A 200 -5.58 -18.74 -4.45
CA LEU A 200 -6.70 -18.06 -3.79
C LEU A 200 -7.29 -16.92 -4.64
N ILE A 201 -6.45 -16.09 -5.26
CA ILE A 201 -6.87 -15.02 -6.19
C ILE A 201 -7.60 -15.62 -7.39
N THR A 202 -7.09 -16.73 -7.94
CA THR A 202 -7.73 -17.41 -9.08
C THR A 202 -9.13 -17.91 -8.71
N VAL A 203 -9.30 -18.49 -7.52
CA VAL A 203 -10.61 -18.93 -7.03
C VAL A 203 -11.58 -17.75 -6.91
N MET A 204 -11.16 -16.62 -6.35
CA MET A 204 -11.99 -15.41 -6.28
C MET A 204 -12.35 -14.87 -7.66
N ALA A 205 -11.38 -14.78 -8.57
CA ALA A 205 -11.60 -14.30 -9.94
C ALA A 205 -12.61 -15.17 -10.71
N VAL A 206 -12.52 -16.50 -10.56
CA VAL A 206 -13.46 -17.44 -11.20
C VAL A 206 -14.85 -17.33 -10.58
N SER A 207 -14.97 -17.22 -9.25
CA SER A 207 -16.26 -17.11 -8.57
C SER A 207 -17.01 -15.83 -8.95
N PHE A 208 -16.37 -14.67 -8.81
CA PHE A 208 -17.01 -13.40 -9.18
C PHE A 208 -17.19 -13.28 -10.68
N GLY A 209 -16.28 -13.85 -11.48
CA GLY A 209 -16.47 -13.96 -12.92
C GLY A 209 -17.73 -14.74 -13.29
N TYR A 210 -18.00 -15.86 -12.59
CA TYR A 210 -19.24 -16.62 -12.76
C TYR A 210 -20.47 -15.80 -12.36
N GLU A 211 -20.48 -15.19 -11.18
CA GLU A 211 -21.58 -14.35 -10.70
C GLU A 211 -21.88 -13.18 -11.65
N PHE A 212 -20.83 -12.51 -12.13
CA PHE A 212 -20.92 -11.44 -13.13
C PHE A 212 -21.61 -11.90 -14.42
N LEU A 213 -21.23 -13.09 -14.93
CA LEU A 213 -21.84 -13.66 -16.13
C LEU A 213 -23.30 -14.08 -15.93
N VAL A 214 -23.67 -14.51 -14.72
CA VAL A 214 -25.06 -14.90 -14.38
C VAL A 214 -25.95 -13.67 -14.26
N VAL A 215 -25.47 -12.61 -13.59
CA VAL A 215 -26.21 -11.35 -13.42
C VAL A 215 -26.45 -10.63 -14.74
N LYS A 216 -25.54 -10.79 -15.72
CA LYS A 216 -25.59 -10.11 -17.02
C LYS A 216 -25.80 -8.60 -16.88
N PRO A 217 -24.94 -7.89 -16.15
CA PRO A 217 -25.03 -6.44 -16.06
C PRO A 217 -24.81 -5.81 -17.45
N GLU A 218 -25.41 -4.65 -17.67
CA GLU A 218 -25.31 -3.96 -18.96
C GLU A 218 -23.87 -3.48 -19.21
N ALA A 219 -23.11 -4.22 -20.03
CA ALA A 219 -21.70 -3.95 -20.32
C ALA A 219 -21.47 -2.54 -20.89
N SER A 220 -22.46 -1.99 -21.60
CA SER A 220 -22.42 -0.62 -22.13
C SER A 220 -22.28 0.41 -21.01
N GLN A 221 -23.00 0.22 -19.88
CA GLN A 221 -22.98 1.13 -18.74
C GLN A 221 -21.69 0.98 -17.93
N ILE A 222 -21.17 -0.24 -17.80
CA ILE A 222 -19.90 -0.50 -17.13
C ILE A 222 -18.75 0.17 -17.89
N LEU A 223 -18.69 -0.02 -19.22
CA LEU A 223 -17.64 0.58 -20.04
C LEU A 223 -17.71 2.11 -20.05
N LYS A 224 -18.93 2.67 -20.13
CA LYS A 224 -19.13 4.12 -19.96
C LYS A 224 -18.67 4.59 -18.58
N GLY A 225 -19.01 3.86 -17.52
CA GLY A 225 -18.62 4.17 -16.15
C GLY A 225 -17.11 4.07 -15.90
N LEU A 226 -16.39 3.21 -16.61
CA LEU A 226 -14.93 3.06 -16.52
C LEU A 226 -14.16 4.19 -17.21
N VAL A 227 -14.65 4.68 -18.36
CA VAL A 227 -13.91 5.61 -19.21
C VAL A 227 -14.31 7.06 -19.00
N ILE A 228 -15.58 7.32 -18.73
CA ILE A 228 -16.11 8.69 -18.72
C ILE A 228 -16.17 9.17 -17.27
N PRO A 229 -15.39 10.22 -16.89
CA PRO A 229 -15.54 10.85 -15.59
C PRO A 229 -16.90 11.55 -15.53
N TRP A 230 -17.87 10.92 -14.88
CA TRP A 230 -19.23 11.41 -14.83
C TRP A 230 -19.78 11.38 -13.41
N CYS A 231 -20.33 12.52 -12.99
CA CYS A 231 -20.89 12.73 -11.66
C CYS A 231 -21.98 13.82 -11.75
N GLU A 232 -22.86 13.72 -12.74
CA GLU A 232 -24.17 14.41 -12.69
C GLU A 232 -24.92 13.76 -11.52
N ASP A 233 -25.22 14.54 -10.47
CA ASP A 233 -25.97 14.15 -9.27
C ASP A 233 -25.26 13.18 -8.30
N CYS A 234 -23.99 13.41 -7.97
CA CYS A 234 -23.39 12.68 -6.85
C CYS A 234 -23.87 13.27 -5.51
N ASP A 235 -24.56 12.43 -4.73
CA ASP A 235 -24.85 12.69 -3.33
C ASP A 235 -23.54 12.80 -2.53
N TYR A 236 -23.58 13.50 -1.39
CA TYR A 236 -22.41 13.65 -0.52
C TYR A 236 -21.83 12.28 -0.08
N ARG A 237 -22.69 11.26 0.08
CA ARG A 237 -22.28 9.88 0.35
C ARG A 237 -21.42 9.28 -0.77
N ALA A 238 -21.74 9.58 -2.03
CA ALA A 238 -20.94 9.13 -3.16
C ALA A 238 -19.58 9.82 -3.21
N LEU A 239 -19.49 11.08 -2.75
CA LEU A 239 -18.21 11.79 -2.62
C LEU A 239 -17.34 11.22 -1.50
N LEU A 240 -17.91 10.88 -0.34
CA LEU A 240 -17.18 10.14 0.71
C LEU A 240 -16.66 8.81 0.20
N GLN A 241 -17.50 8.06 -0.52
CA GLN A 241 -17.08 6.79 -1.11
C GLN A 241 -15.96 6.99 -2.12
N ALA A 242 -15.99 8.07 -2.93
CA ALA A 242 -14.92 8.40 -3.85
C ALA A 242 -13.57 8.59 -3.14
N VAL A 243 -13.56 9.28 -2.00
CA VAL A 243 -12.35 9.42 -1.16
C VAL A 243 -11.91 8.07 -0.59
N GLY A 244 -12.87 7.27 -0.10
CA GLY A 244 -12.63 5.92 0.40
C GLY A 244 -12.01 4.98 -0.64
N ILE A 245 -12.45 5.03 -1.90
CA ILE A 245 -11.88 4.25 -3.01
C ILE A 245 -10.41 4.60 -3.22
N ILE A 246 -10.05 5.88 -3.21
CA ILE A 246 -8.64 6.29 -3.41
C ILE A 246 -7.76 5.80 -2.26
N GLY A 247 -8.21 5.93 -1.02
CA GLY A 247 -7.50 5.45 0.17
C GLY A 247 -7.37 3.92 0.23
N ALA A 248 -8.42 3.20 -0.19
CA ALA A 248 -8.44 1.75 -0.21
C ALA A 248 -7.59 1.16 -1.36
N VAL A 249 -7.54 1.81 -2.52
CA VAL A 249 -6.78 1.33 -3.68
C VAL A 249 -5.30 1.64 -3.56
N ILE A 250 -4.94 2.86 -3.14
CA ILE A 250 -3.53 3.23 -3.00
C ILE A 250 -3.16 3.11 -1.51
N MET A 251 -2.62 1.95 -1.13
CA MET A 251 -2.19 1.72 0.25
C MET A 251 -0.75 2.23 0.50
N PRO A 252 -0.52 3.10 1.50
CA PRO A 252 0.81 3.67 1.76
C PRO A 252 1.86 2.61 2.10
N HIS A 253 1.53 1.67 2.98
CA HIS A 253 2.44 0.61 3.43
C HIS A 253 2.83 -0.33 2.28
N ASN A 254 1.96 -0.49 1.28
CA ASN A 254 2.19 -1.36 0.13
C ASN A 254 3.31 -0.83 -0.79
N LEU A 255 3.53 0.50 -0.84
CA LEU A 255 4.68 1.09 -1.54
C LEU A 255 6.01 0.71 -0.87
N TYR A 256 6.06 0.74 0.47
CA TYR A 256 7.23 0.28 1.21
C TYR A 256 7.46 -1.22 1.01
N LEU A 257 6.39 -2.01 1.10
CA LEU A 257 6.42 -3.45 0.89
C LEU A 257 7.01 -3.80 -0.48
N HIS A 258 6.44 -3.26 -1.56
CA HIS A 258 6.86 -3.61 -2.91
C HIS A 258 8.33 -3.22 -3.18
N SER A 259 8.79 -2.07 -2.66
CA SER A 259 10.20 -1.67 -2.74
C SER A 259 11.15 -2.62 -2.01
N GLY A 260 10.68 -3.33 -0.97
CA GLY A 260 11.44 -4.36 -0.26
C GLY A 260 11.34 -5.74 -0.93
N LEU A 261 10.16 -6.11 -1.45
CA LEU A 261 9.95 -7.40 -2.07
C LEU A 261 10.79 -7.59 -3.34
N VAL A 262 11.06 -6.54 -4.12
CA VAL A 262 11.92 -6.66 -5.31
C VAL A 262 13.37 -7.06 -5.01
N LYS A 263 13.83 -6.91 -3.75
CA LYS A 263 15.18 -7.35 -3.31
C LYS A 263 15.30 -8.88 -3.17
N SER A 264 14.19 -9.60 -3.26
CA SER A 264 14.13 -11.07 -3.20
C SER A 264 14.81 -11.78 -4.38
N ARG A 265 14.92 -11.09 -5.52
CA ARG A 265 15.56 -11.59 -6.74
C ARG A 265 16.96 -11.00 -6.80
N ASP A 266 17.94 -11.83 -7.05
CA ASP A 266 19.34 -11.41 -7.09
C ASP A 266 19.64 -10.76 -8.44
N ILE A 267 19.95 -9.46 -8.43
CA ILE A 267 20.16 -8.66 -9.65
C ILE A 267 21.56 -8.08 -9.59
N ASP A 268 22.35 -8.36 -10.62
CA ASP A 268 23.66 -7.75 -10.81
C ASP A 268 23.49 -6.26 -11.18
N ARG A 269 23.70 -5.38 -10.19
CA ARG A 269 23.58 -3.93 -10.34
C ARG A 269 24.77 -3.28 -11.03
N THR A 270 25.88 -4.01 -11.19
CA THR A 270 27.05 -3.51 -11.93
C THR A 270 26.77 -3.36 -13.43
N LYS A 271 25.77 -4.09 -13.94
CA LYS A 271 25.40 -4.09 -15.36
C LYS A 271 24.07 -3.34 -15.57
N PRO A 272 24.07 -2.17 -16.23
CA PRO A 272 22.85 -1.38 -16.44
C PRO A 272 21.81 -2.12 -17.30
N SER A 273 22.24 -2.99 -18.21
CA SER A 273 21.35 -3.82 -19.02
C SER A 273 20.49 -4.76 -18.18
N LYS A 274 21.07 -5.38 -17.13
CA LYS A 274 20.37 -6.30 -16.22
C LYS A 274 19.38 -5.55 -15.32
N VAL A 275 19.74 -4.35 -14.87
CA VAL A 275 18.83 -3.46 -14.11
C VAL A 275 17.65 -3.01 -14.98
N ARG A 276 17.89 -2.65 -16.24
CA ARG A 276 16.84 -2.30 -17.21
C ARG A 276 15.92 -3.48 -17.51
N GLU A 277 16.49 -4.67 -17.66
CA GLU A 277 15.75 -5.91 -17.86
C GLU A 277 14.86 -6.24 -16.65
N ALA A 278 15.40 -6.17 -15.42
CA ALA A 278 14.63 -6.39 -14.19
C ALA A 278 13.48 -5.38 -14.05
N ASN A 279 13.74 -4.10 -14.32
CA ASN A 279 12.71 -3.05 -14.32
C ASN A 279 11.58 -3.33 -15.32
N LEU A 280 11.88 -3.92 -16.48
CA LEU A 280 10.87 -4.32 -17.46
C LEU A 280 10.02 -5.48 -16.94
N TYR A 281 10.64 -6.54 -16.42
CA TYR A 281 9.91 -7.72 -15.93
C TYR A 281 9.03 -7.38 -14.73
N TYR A 282 9.53 -6.60 -13.76
CA TYR A 282 8.72 -6.17 -12.63
C TYR A 282 7.57 -5.26 -13.04
N PHE A 283 7.76 -4.41 -14.06
CA PHE A 283 6.67 -3.61 -14.60
C PHE A 283 5.61 -4.49 -15.26
N VAL A 284 6.00 -5.46 -16.09
CA VAL A 284 5.06 -6.38 -16.76
C VAL A 284 4.30 -7.21 -15.73
N GLU A 285 4.99 -7.76 -14.75
CA GLU A 285 4.39 -8.54 -13.66
C GLU A 285 3.38 -7.70 -12.85
N SER A 286 3.79 -6.54 -12.36
CA SER A 286 2.91 -5.65 -11.59
C SER A 286 1.69 -5.20 -12.40
N THR A 287 1.87 -4.99 -13.71
CA THR A 287 0.77 -4.64 -14.63
C THR A 287 -0.24 -5.78 -14.72
N ILE A 288 0.23 -7.02 -14.91
CA ILE A 288 -0.65 -8.20 -14.98
C ILE A 288 -1.37 -8.40 -13.64
N ALA A 289 -0.65 -8.33 -12.53
CA ALA A 289 -1.19 -8.54 -11.18
C ALA A 289 -2.28 -7.51 -10.85
N LEU A 290 -2.03 -6.21 -11.06
CA LEU A 290 -3.03 -5.17 -10.84
C LEU A 290 -4.17 -5.18 -11.86
N ALA A 291 -3.94 -5.63 -13.10
CA ALA A 291 -5.03 -5.83 -14.06
C ALA A 291 -5.98 -6.94 -13.60
N VAL A 292 -5.46 -8.03 -13.07
CA VAL A 292 -6.29 -9.10 -12.47
C VAL A 292 -7.06 -8.57 -11.27
N SER A 293 -6.42 -7.82 -10.37
CA SER A 293 -7.12 -7.19 -9.24
C SER A 293 -8.22 -6.24 -9.71
N LEU A 294 -7.95 -5.38 -10.70
CA LEU A 294 -8.94 -4.46 -11.27
C LEU A 294 -10.15 -5.21 -11.83
N VAL A 295 -9.94 -6.32 -12.53
CA VAL A 295 -11.04 -7.13 -13.08
C VAL A 295 -11.93 -7.68 -11.95
N ILE A 296 -11.33 -8.18 -10.87
CA ILE A 296 -12.07 -8.66 -9.70
C ILE A 296 -12.87 -7.52 -9.06
N ASN A 297 -12.24 -6.36 -8.83
CA ASN A 297 -12.89 -5.20 -8.24
C ASN A 297 -14.08 -4.73 -9.11
N VAL A 298 -13.91 -4.69 -10.44
CA VAL A 298 -15.01 -4.37 -11.38
C VAL A 298 -16.14 -5.40 -11.31
N PHE A 299 -15.84 -6.70 -11.16
CA PHE A 299 -16.87 -7.72 -10.98
C PHE A 299 -17.65 -7.53 -9.68
N ILE A 300 -16.96 -7.26 -8.56
CA ILE A 300 -17.56 -6.99 -7.25
C ILE A 300 -18.50 -5.79 -7.35
N VAL A 301 -17.99 -4.64 -7.82
CA VAL A 301 -18.79 -3.43 -8.00
C VAL A 301 -20.01 -3.72 -8.88
N ALA A 302 -19.85 -4.45 -9.98
CA ALA A 302 -20.93 -4.68 -10.92
C ALA A 302 -22.02 -5.61 -10.42
N VAL A 303 -21.67 -6.70 -9.74
CA VAL A 303 -22.63 -7.64 -9.15
C VAL A 303 -23.47 -6.93 -8.09
N PHE A 304 -22.85 -6.17 -7.18
CA PHE A 304 -23.57 -5.47 -6.13
C PHE A 304 -24.32 -4.22 -6.63
N ALA A 305 -23.78 -3.50 -7.61
CA ALA A 305 -24.49 -2.41 -8.27
C ALA A 305 -25.78 -2.88 -8.96
N HIS A 306 -25.73 -4.01 -9.67
CA HIS A 306 -26.95 -4.54 -10.29
C HIS A 306 -27.94 -5.07 -9.25
N GLY A 307 -27.43 -5.74 -8.21
CA GLY A 307 -28.24 -6.42 -7.21
C GLY A 307 -28.91 -5.49 -6.19
N MET A 308 -28.24 -4.41 -5.77
CA MET A 308 -28.62 -3.63 -4.59
C MET A 308 -28.66 -2.11 -4.80
N TYR A 309 -28.31 -1.59 -5.98
CA TYR A 309 -28.41 -0.14 -6.23
C TYR A 309 -29.86 0.34 -6.17
N ASN A 310 -30.10 1.34 -5.31
CA ASN A 310 -31.41 1.96 -5.08
C ASN A 310 -32.52 0.95 -4.69
N LYS A 311 -32.15 -0.13 -4.01
CA LYS A 311 -33.07 -1.13 -3.45
C LYS A 311 -33.31 -0.87 -1.97
N THR A 312 -34.51 -1.17 -1.51
CA THR A 312 -34.86 -1.13 -0.08
C THR A 312 -34.56 -2.46 0.59
N ASN A 313 -34.44 -2.49 1.92
CA ASN A 313 -34.24 -3.76 2.63
C ASN A 313 -35.41 -4.73 2.42
N ALA A 314 -36.63 -4.21 2.25
CA ALA A 314 -37.79 -5.02 1.88
C ALA A 314 -37.61 -5.71 0.52
N ASP A 315 -37.08 -5.02 -0.48
CA ASP A 315 -36.84 -5.60 -1.81
C ASP A 315 -35.82 -6.74 -1.76
N VAL A 316 -34.71 -6.54 -1.05
CA VAL A 316 -33.68 -7.58 -0.90
C VAL A 316 -34.20 -8.77 -0.09
N LYS A 317 -34.99 -8.50 0.96
CA LYS A 317 -35.65 -9.55 1.73
C LYS A 317 -36.56 -10.42 0.87
N GLN A 318 -37.31 -9.83 -0.06
CA GLN A 318 -38.18 -10.59 -0.97
C GLN A 318 -37.38 -11.55 -1.85
N VAL A 319 -36.20 -11.13 -2.33
CA VAL A 319 -35.28 -12.01 -3.08
C VAL A 319 -34.83 -13.18 -2.21
N CYS A 320 -34.44 -12.91 -0.96
CA CYS A 320 -34.04 -13.96 -0.01
C CYS A 320 -35.15 -14.98 0.28
N VAL A 321 -36.40 -14.50 0.44
CA VAL A 321 -37.57 -15.37 0.69
C VAL A 321 -37.91 -16.19 -0.55
N ALA A 322 -37.87 -15.59 -1.74
CA ALA A 322 -38.14 -16.26 -3.01
C ALA A 322 -37.19 -17.43 -3.27
N ASN A 323 -35.93 -17.28 -2.87
CA ASN A 323 -34.89 -18.30 -3.03
C ASN A 323 -34.72 -19.21 -1.79
N HIS A 324 -35.71 -19.22 -0.87
CA HIS A 324 -35.75 -20.09 0.32
C HIS A 324 -34.50 -20.00 1.23
N ASN A 325 -33.88 -18.82 1.32
CA ASN A 325 -32.70 -18.64 2.17
C ASN A 325 -33.08 -18.47 3.65
N GLN A 326 -32.39 -19.19 4.53
CA GLN A 326 -32.57 -19.16 5.98
C GLN A 326 -32.15 -17.82 6.61
N HIS A 327 -31.44 -16.96 5.86
CA HIS A 327 -30.87 -15.69 6.32
C HIS A 327 -31.67 -14.44 5.94
N SER A 328 -32.95 -14.61 5.58
CA SER A 328 -33.84 -13.49 5.23
C SER A 328 -34.18 -12.56 6.42
N ASP A 329 -33.85 -12.97 7.65
CA ASP A 329 -34.01 -12.20 8.88
C ASP A 329 -33.06 -11.00 8.98
N ILE A 330 -31.94 -11.04 8.25
CA ILE A 330 -30.86 -10.04 8.33
C ILE A 330 -31.27 -8.70 7.69
N PHE A 331 -32.11 -8.76 6.66
CA PHE A 331 -32.65 -7.56 6.03
C PHE A 331 -33.98 -7.19 6.72
N PRO A 332 -34.04 -6.03 7.42
CA PRO A 332 -35.27 -5.58 8.06
C PRO A 332 -36.34 -5.27 7.01
N ASN A 333 -37.62 -5.41 7.38
CA ASN A 333 -38.73 -5.08 6.47
C ASN A 333 -39.07 -3.59 6.54
N ASN A 334 -38.13 -2.73 6.13
CA ASN A 334 -38.31 -1.28 6.06
C ASN A 334 -38.08 -0.77 4.62
N THR A 335 -38.52 0.46 4.38
CA THR A 335 -38.37 1.19 3.11
C THR A 335 -37.04 1.93 3.01
N ASP A 336 -36.18 1.80 4.02
CA ASP A 336 -34.85 2.41 4.00
C ASP A 336 -33.98 1.72 2.95
N LEU A 337 -33.10 2.49 2.32
CA LEU A 337 -32.10 1.97 1.40
C LEU A 337 -31.20 0.97 2.13
N VAL A 338 -30.79 -0.07 1.41
CA VAL A 338 -29.89 -1.08 1.98
C VAL A 338 -28.51 -0.46 2.20
N ASP A 339 -28.08 -0.45 3.46
CA ASP A 339 -26.68 -0.22 3.82
C ASP A 339 -25.94 -1.55 3.78
N VAL A 340 -24.82 -1.61 3.07
CA VAL A 340 -24.17 -2.88 2.71
C VAL A 340 -22.76 -2.92 3.29
N ASP A 341 -22.46 -4.04 3.92
CA ASP A 341 -21.17 -4.40 4.49
C ASP A 341 -20.75 -5.78 3.95
N ILE A 342 -19.54 -6.24 4.29
CA ILE A 342 -19.02 -7.55 3.85
C ILE A 342 -19.97 -8.70 4.25
N PHE A 343 -20.64 -8.59 5.39
CA PHE A 343 -21.55 -9.61 5.89
C PHE A 343 -22.84 -9.67 5.08
N LYS A 344 -23.54 -8.54 4.95
CA LYS A 344 -24.76 -8.40 4.16
C LYS A 344 -24.51 -8.69 2.68
N GLY A 345 -23.33 -8.35 2.17
CA GLY A 345 -22.87 -8.73 0.84
C GLY A 345 -22.86 -10.24 0.65
N GLY A 346 -22.21 -10.98 1.56
CA GLY A 346 -22.20 -12.45 1.52
C GLY A 346 -23.58 -13.08 1.62
N VAL A 347 -24.44 -12.54 2.50
CA VAL A 347 -25.83 -12.99 2.65
C VAL A 347 -26.63 -12.73 1.37
N PHE A 348 -26.48 -11.55 0.77
CA PHE A 348 -27.11 -11.20 -0.50
C PHE A 348 -26.72 -12.17 -1.61
N LEU A 349 -25.42 -12.49 -1.75
CA LEU A 349 -24.95 -13.49 -2.70
C LEU A 349 -25.56 -14.86 -2.42
N GLY A 350 -25.67 -15.23 -1.14
CA GLY A 350 -26.39 -16.43 -0.71
C GLY A 350 -27.87 -16.44 -1.11
N CYS A 351 -28.54 -15.29 -0.99
CA CYS A 351 -29.93 -15.13 -1.39
C CYS A 351 -30.10 -15.19 -2.90
N GLN A 352 -29.19 -14.63 -3.68
CA GLN A 352 -29.34 -14.51 -5.13
C GLN A 352 -28.86 -15.76 -5.89
N PHE A 353 -27.74 -16.35 -5.48
CA PHE A 353 -27.06 -17.44 -6.19
C PHE A 353 -27.03 -18.76 -5.41
N GLY A 354 -27.54 -18.76 -4.17
CA GLY A 354 -27.59 -19.92 -3.30
C GLY A 354 -26.45 -19.98 -2.28
N ILE A 355 -26.58 -20.88 -1.30
CA ILE A 355 -25.70 -20.96 -0.13
C ILE A 355 -24.22 -21.16 -0.49
N LEU A 356 -23.92 -21.81 -1.61
CA LEU A 356 -22.55 -22.02 -2.08
C LEU A 356 -21.83 -20.69 -2.38
N ALA A 357 -22.53 -19.71 -2.95
CA ALA A 357 -21.94 -18.39 -3.22
C ALA A 357 -21.58 -17.66 -1.91
N MET A 358 -22.44 -17.76 -0.88
CA MET A 358 -22.16 -17.22 0.45
C MET A 358 -20.90 -17.86 1.07
N TYR A 359 -20.73 -19.18 0.93
CA TYR A 359 -19.54 -19.86 1.44
C TYR A 359 -18.28 -19.51 0.64
N ILE A 360 -18.37 -19.42 -0.69
CA ILE A 360 -17.22 -19.01 -1.51
C ILE A 360 -16.81 -17.57 -1.19
N TRP A 361 -17.77 -16.66 -1.00
CA TRP A 361 -17.53 -15.31 -0.50
C TRP A 361 -16.79 -15.33 0.83
N ALA A 362 -17.30 -16.08 1.82
CA ALA A 362 -16.68 -16.16 3.14
C ALA A 362 -15.27 -16.76 3.10
N ILE A 363 -15.02 -17.78 2.27
CA ILE A 363 -13.67 -18.34 2.05
C ILE A 363 -12.76 -17.30 1.37
N GLY A 364 -13.28 -16.55 0.40
CA GLY A 364 -12.54 -15.48 -0.28
C GLY A 364 -12.12 -14.36 0.67
N ILE A 365 -13.03 -13.88 1.51
CA ILE A 365 -12.74 -12.86 2.53
C ILE A 365 -11.75 -13.39 3.57
N LEU A 366 -11.90 -14.65 4.00
CA LEU A 366 -10.94 -15.29 4.91
C LEU A 366 -9.54 -15.32 4.27
N ALA A 367 -9.45 -15.79 3.03
CA ALA A 367 -8.21 -15.85 2.25
C ALA A 367 -7.57 -14.47 2.05
N ALA A 368 -8.37 -13.44 1.77
CA ALA A 368 -7.92 -12.06 1.64
C ALA A 368 -7.34 -11.53 2.96
N GLY A 369 -8.04 -11.74 4.08
CA GLY A 369 -7.57 -11.36 5.41
C GLY A 369 -6.26 -12.05 5.81
N GLN A 370 -6.14 -13.36 5.52
CA GLN A 370 -4.91 -14.12 5.72
C GLN A 370 -3.74 -13.56 4.93
N SER A 371 -3.98 -13.26 3.67
CA SER A 371 -2.93 -12.82 2.78
C SER A 371 -2.45 -11.41 3.09
N SER A 372 -3.36 -10.52 3.48
CA SER A 372 -3.03 -9.15 3.86
C SER A 372 -2.30 -9.11 5.21
N THR A 373 -2.61 -10.06 6.11
CA THR A 373 -1.84 -10.23 7.37
C THR A 373 -0.36 -10.38 7.12
N MET A 374 -0.03 -11.19 6.12
CA MET A 374 1.34 -11.43 5.72
C MET A 374 2.00 -10.19 5.13
N THR A 375 1.31 -9.46 4.23
CA THR A 375 1.84 -8.25 3.60
C THR A 375 2.06 -7.13 4.63
N GLY A 376 1.15 -6.95 5.58
CA GLY A 376 1.27 -6.01 6.69
C GLY A 376 2.47 -6.32 7.59
N CYS A 377 2.72 -7.60 7.90
CA CYS A 377 3.88 -8.02 8.68
C CYS A 377 5.20 -7.72 7.97
N TYR A 378 5.29 -8.00 6.66
CA TYR A 378 6.49 -7.70 5.87
C TYR A 378 6.71 -6.20 5.72
N ALA A 379 5.65 -5.43 5.45
CA ALA A 379 5.72 -3.98 5.39
C ALA A 379 6.22 -3.42 6.73
N GLY A 380 5.66 -3.88 7.84
CA GLY A 380 6.05 -3.45 9.18
C GLY A 380 7.47 -3.83 9.59
N GLN A 381 8.00 -4.94 9.08
CA GLN A 381 9.40 -5.30 9.29
C GLN A 381 10.33 -4.38 8.47
N PHE A 382 10.09 -4.22 7.17
CA PHE A 382 10.89 -3.31 6.34
C PHE A 382 10.84 -1.86 6.84
N CYS A 383 9.68 -1.39 7.29
CA CYS A 383 9.55 -0.06 7.86
C CYS A 383 10.34 0.09 9.16
N MET A 384 10.31 -0.89 10.05
CA MET A 384 11.03 -0.81 11.33
C MET A 384 12.55 -0.90 11.15
N GLU A 385 13.03 -1.86 10.36
CA GLU A 385 14.44 -2.04 10.04
C GLU A 385 14.97 -0.82 9.26
N GLY A 386 14.19 -0.32 8.30
CA GLY A 386 14.56 0.87 7.53
C GLY A 386 14.60 2.14 8.35
N PHE A 387 13.47 2.55 8.96
CA PHE A 387 13.36 3.87 9.59
C PHE A 387 14.05 3.98 10.96
N LEU A 388 14.12 2.89 11.73
CA LEU A 388 14.68 2.91 13.09
C LEU A 388 16.02 2.19 13.20
N ASN A 389 16.42 1.42 12.18
CA ASN A 389 17.55 0.49 12.28
C ASN A 389 17.44 -0.42 13.52
N LEU A 390 16.22 -0.89 13.79
CA LEU A 390 15.93 -1.74 14.94
C LEU A 390 15.58 -3.15 14.46
N THR A 391 16.40 -4.11 14.88
CA THR A 391 16.31 -5.52 14.47
C THR A 391 15.45 -6.30 15.45
N TRP A 392 14.12 -6.26 15.24
CA TRP A 392 13.19 -7.03 16.06
C TRP A 392 12.93 -8.41 15.45
N THR A 393 12.95 -9.47 16.27
CA THR A 393 12.58 -10.82 15.83
C THR A 393 11.15 -10.85 15.30
N ARG A 394 10.96 -11.43 14.10
CA ARG A 394 9.69 -11.43 13.33
C ARG A 394 8.46 -11.78 14.16
N TRP A 395 8.48 -12.88 14.90
CA TRP A 395 7.31 -13.34 15.68
C TRP A 395 6.89 -12.35 16.77
N LYS A 396 7.86 -11.67 17.42
CA LYS A 396 7.56 -10.67 18.45
C LYS A 396 6.90 -9.44 17.83
N ARG A 397 7.38 -9.04 16.66
CA ARG A 397 6.84 -7.92 15.89
C ARG A 397 5.40 -8.18 15.49
N VAL A 398 5.15 -9.33 14.85
CA VAL A 398 3.79 -9.72 14.42
C VAL A 398 2.84 -9.80 15.60
N LEU A 399 3.26 -10.43 16.70
CA LEU A 399 2.43 -10.53 17.91
C LEU A 399 2.11 -9.14 18.48
N PHE A 400 3.07 -8.22 18.47
CA PHE A 400 2.86 -6.86 18.95
C PHE A 400 1.88 -6.08 18.08
N THR A 401 2.09 -6.00 16.77
CA THR A 401 1.20 -5.25 15.87
C THR A 401 -0.22 -5.82 15.91
N ARG A 402 -0.34 -7.16 15.94
CA ARG A 402 -1.62 -7.85 16.07
C ARG A 402 -2.31 -7.59 17.40
N ALA A 403 -1.57 -7.59 18.52
CA ALA A 403 -2.16 -7.23 19.80
C ALA A 403 -2.72 -5.80 19.79
N VAL A 404 -1.99 -4.86 19.19
CA VAL A 404 -2.43 -3.46 19.07
C VAL A 404 -3.66 -3.32 18.18
N ALA A 405 -3.80 -4.12 17.13
CA ALA A 405 -4.98 -4.11 16.25
C ALA A 405 -6.19 -4.87 16.83
N ILE A 406 -5.97 -6.00 17.50
CA ILE A 406 -7.03 -6.86 18.06
C ILE A 406 -7.71 -6.18 19.24
N VAL A 407 -6.97 -5.49 20.11
CA VAL A 407 -7.55 -4.85 21.32
C VAL A 407 -8.71 -3.88 21.00
N PRO A 408 -8.54 -2.83 20.15
CA PRO A 408 -9.64 -1.93 19.81
C PRO A 408 -10.75 -2.65 19.04
N THR A 409 -10.40 -3.56 18.13
CA THR A 409 -11.36 -4.32 17.35
C THR A 409 -12.23 -5.24 18.21
N PHE A 410 -11.64 -5.86 19.23
CA PHE A 410 -12.33 -6.70 20.20
C PHE A 410 -13.32 -5.88 21.02
N PHE A 411 -12.92 -4.71 21.51
CA PHE A 411 -13.82 -3.85 22.29
C PHE A 411 -15.02 -3.37 21.47
N VAL A 412 -14.80 -3.00 20.21
CA VAL A 412 -15.90 -2.66 19.30
C VAL A 412 -16.77 -3.89 19.05
N ALA A 413 -16.20 -5.05 18.77
CA ALA A 413 -16.97 -6.28 18.52
C ALA A 413 -17.72 -6.82 19.76
N PHE A 414 -17.25 -6.49 20.97
CA PHE A 414 -17.85 -6.95 22.23
C PHE A 414 -18.98 -6.03 22.71
N TYR A 415 -18.80 -4.72 22.59
CA TYR A 415 -19.77 -3.74 23.09
C TYR A 415 -20.77 -3.26 22.04
N ASN A 416 -20.41 -3.32 20.75
CA ASN A 416 -21.16 -2.71 19.66
C ASN A 416 -21.65 -3.75 18.64
N ASN A 417 -22.47 -3.29 17.68
CA ASN A 417 -23.06 -4.15 16.66
C ASN A 417 -22.21 -4.20 15.39
N MET A 418 -22.60 -5.05 14.44
CA MET A 418 -21.91 -5.22 13.16
C MET A 418 -21.82 -3.94 12.31
N ALA A 419 -22.81 -3.05 12.41
CA ALA A 419 -22.78 -1.76 11.73
C ALA A 419 -21.61 -0.89 12.19
N ASP A 420 -21.23 -0.97 13.47
CA ASP A 420 -20.14 -0.18 14.04
C ASP A 420 -18.77 -0.70 13.58
N LEU A 421 -18.65 -2.01 13.33
CA LEU A 421 -17.47 -2.62 12.71
C LEU A 421 -17.32 -2.18 11.25
N SER A 422 -18.42 -2.09 10.50
CA SER A 422 -18.41 -1.58 9.13
C SER A 422 -18.00 -0.11 9.09
N GLY A 423 -18.58 0.73 9.96
CA GLY A 423 -18.21 2.15 10.06
C GLY A 423 -16.75 2.36 10.50
N MET A 424 -16.22 1.47 11.35
CA MET A 424 -14.79 1.47 11.69
C MET A 424 -13.92 1.18 10.45
N ASN A 425 -14.32 0.23 9.60
CA ASN A 425 -13.58 -0.04 8.36
C ASN A 425 -13.60 1.16 7.39
N ASP A 426 -14.72 1.87 7.28
CA ASP A 426 -14.81 3.07 6.44
C ASP A 426 -13.90 4.19 6.97
N LEU A 427 -13.84 4.36 8.30
CA LEU A 427 -12.91 5.28 8.95
C LEU A 427 -11.45 4.89 8.69
N LEU A 428 -11.12 3.59 8.74
CA LEU A 428 -9.77 3.09 8.46
C LEU A 428 -9.36 3.39 7.01
N ASN A 429 -10.25 3.21 6.03
CA ASN A 429 -10.00 3.61 4.64
C ASN A 429 -9.71 5.11 4.49
N ALA A 430 -10.43 5.95 5.24
CA ALA A 430 -10.16 7.39 5.26
C ALA A 430 -8.79 7.72 5.91
N ILE A 431 -8.43 7.02 6.98
CA ILE A 431 -7.10 7.13 7.62
C ILE A 431 -5.99 6.72 6.64
N MET A 432 -6.19 5.69 5.82
CA MET A 432 -5.24 5.29 4.76
C MET A 432 -5.04 6.40 3.74
N SER A 433 -6.13 7.04 3.30
CA SER A 433 -6.05 8.20 2.41
C SER A 433 -5.20 9.31 3.03
N LEU A 434 -5.42 9.62 4.31
CA LEU A 434 -4.66 10.65 5.03
C LEU A 434 -3.15 10.33 5.09
N GLN A 435 -2.78 9.06 5.13
CA GLN A 435 -1.38 8.63 5.21
C GLN A 435 -0.65 8.62 3.86
N LEU A 436 -1.39 8.63 2.74
CA LEU A 436 -0.84 8.54 1.39
C LEU A 436 0.35 9.48 1.12
N PRO A 437 0.30 10.78 1.46
CA PRO A 437 1.40 11.70 1.18
C PRO A 437 2.73 11.27 1.78
N PHE A 438 2.71 10.58 2.93
CA PHE A 438 3.92 10.15 3.63
C PHE A 438 4.65 9.00 2.91
N ALA A 439 3.95 8.25 2.05
CA ALA A 439 4.55 7.22 1.22
C ALA A 439 4.81 7.72 -0.22
N THR A 440 3.88 8.48 -0.78
CA THR A 440 3.95 8.92 -2.18
C THR A 440 5.04 9.97 -2.38
N ILE A 441 5.14 10.98 -1.50
CA ILE A 441 6.11 12.07 -1.65
C ILE A 441 7.56 11.55 -1.60
N PRO A 442 7.98 10.71 -0.62
CA PRO A 442 9.33 10.17 -0.61
C PRO A 442 9.63 9.29 -1.84
N THR A 443 8.67 8.48 -2.27
CA THR A 443 8.82 7.63 -3.48
C THR A 443 9.13 8.49 -4.70
N ILE A 444 8.38 9.58 -4.88
CA ILE A 444 8.55 10.51 -6.01
C ILE A 444 9.87 11.26 -5.90
N ALA A 445 10.21 11.74 -4.70
CA ALA A 445 11.43 12.49 -4.44
C ALA A 445 12.68 11.69 -4.79
N PHE A 446 12.78 10.45 -4.30
CA PHE A 446 13.97 9.63 -4.49
C PHE A 446 14.08 9.11 -5.92
N THR A 447 12.97 8.71 -6.54
CA THR A 447 12.98 8.24 -7.94
C THR A 447 13.20 9.36 -8.96
N SER A 448 13.05 10.62 -8.54
CA SER A 448 13.27 11.79 -9.39
C SER A 448 14.62 12.47 -9.16
N ASN A 449 15.40 12.02 -8.18
CA ASN A 449 16.72 12.57 -7.85
C ASN A 449 17.82 11.92 -8.72
N PRO A 450 18.56 12.71 -9.53
CA PRO A 450 19.69 12.21 -10.33
C PRO A 450 20.81 11.56 -9.53
N HIS A 451 21.05 12.02 -8.30
CA HIS A 451 22.10 11.45 -7.46
C HIS A 451 21.74 10.06 -6.91
N ILE A 452 20.46 9.72 -6.82
CA ILE A 452 20.00 8.43 -6.30
C ILE A 452 19.78 7.43 -7.45
N MET A 453 19.16 7.87 -8.54
CA MET A 453 18.74 6.97 -9.63
C MET A 453 19.73 6.93 -10.81
N GLY A 454 20.74 7.81 -10.86
CA GLY A 454 21.71 7.87 -11.95
C GLY A 454 21.06 8.03 -13.33
N GLU A 455 21.35 7.11 -14.25
CA GLU A 455 20.73 7.08 -15.58
C GLU A 455 19.24 6.67 -15.57
N PHE A 456 18.74 6.10 -14.47
CA PHE A 456 17.36 5.62 -14.34
C PHE A 456 16.38 6.66 -13.78
N VAL A 457 16.74 7.94 -13.80
CA VAL A 457 15.86 9.02 -13.31
C VAL A 457 14.52 9.05 -14.03
N ASN A 458 13.47 9.45 -13.31
CA ASN A 458 12.16 9.68 -13.91
C ASN A 458 12.18 10.75 -15.02
N GLY A 459 11.64 10.39 -16.18
CA GLY A 459 11.37 11.35 -17.26
C GLY A 459 10.31 12.39 -16.86
N TRP A 460 10.21 13.46 -17.64
CA TRP A 460 9.28 14.58 -17.39
C TRP A 460 7.83 14.15 -17.21
N GLN A 461 7.35 13.17 -17.99
CA GLN A 461 5.99 12.65 -17.90
C GLN A 461 5.70 12.03 -16.52
N ASN A 462 6.60 11.17 -16.03
CA ASN A 462 6.45 10.56 -14.71
C ASN A 462 6.50 11.61 -13.61
N LYS A 463 7.34 12.65 -13.74
CA LYS A 463 7.39 13.78 -12.80
C LYS A 463 6.08 14.54 -12.76
N LEU A 464 5.50 14.87 -13.93
CA LEU A 464 4.23 15.58 -14.01
C LEU A 464 3.07 14.78 -13.41
N ILE A 465 2.96 13.49 -13.76
CA ILE A 465 1.94 12.58 -13.21
C ILE A 465 2.09 12.47 -11.68
N SER A 466 3.31 12.33 -11.19
CA SER A 466 3.62 12.20 -9.76
C SER A 466 3.27 13.46 -8.95
N ILE A 467 3.58 14.63 -9.51
CA ILE A 467 3.23 15.92 -8.90
C ILE A 467 1.71 16.11 -8.90
N SER A 468 1.05 15.81 -10.02
CA SER A 468 -0.42 15.88 -10.11
C SER A 468 -1.10 14.94 -9.12
N LEU A 469 -0.58 13.72 -8.95
CA LEU A 469 -1.07 12.78 -7.95
C LEU A 469 -0.89 13.30 -6.53
N SER A 470 0.30 13.81 -6.19
CA SER A 470 0.56 14.38 -4.87
C SER A 470 -0.40 15.53 -4.55
N LEU A 471 -0.64 16.43 -5.52
CA LEU A 471 -1.58 17.53 -5.36
C LEU A 471 -3.01 17.06 -5.20
N LEU A 472 -3.44 16.07 -5.99
CA LEU A 472 -4.78 15.47 -5.92
C LEU A 472 -5.02 14.85 -4.53
N VAL A 473 -4.10 14.00 -4.07
CA VAL A 473 -4.18 13.33 -2.76
C VAL A 473 -4.20 14.33 -1.62
N ILE A 474 -3.32 15.34 -1.64
CA ILE A 474 -3.30 16.39 -0.63
C ILE A 474 -4.63 17.17 -0.66
N GLY A 475 -5.13 17.53 -1.84
CA GLY A 475 -6.41 18.23 -1.98
C GLY A 475 -7.59 17.44 -1.41
N ILE A 476 -7.66 16.14 -1.70
CA ILE A 476 -8.68 15.24 -1.15
C ILE A 476 -8.57 15.14 0.38
N ASN A 477 -7.36 14.98 0.91
CA ASN A 477 -7.16 14.88 2.36
C ASN A 477 -7.50 16.18 3.07
N VAL A 478 -7.16 17.34 2.48
CA VAL A 478 -7.56 18.65 3.00
C VAL A 478 -9.08 18.78 3.01
N PHE A 479 -9.75 18.40 1.92
CA PHE A 479 -11.21 18.39 1.86
C PHE A 479 -11.83 17.51 2.94
N PHE A 480 -11.33 16.27 3.09
CA PHE A 480 -11.81 15.32 4.08
C PHE A 480 -11.63 15.84 5.52
N VAL A 481 -10.48 16.44 5.82
CA VAL A 481 -10.21 17.04 7.13
C VAL A 481 -11.15 18.24 7.37
N VAL A 482 -11.32 19.14 6.39
CA VAL A 482 -12.21 20.29 6.52
C VAL A 482 -13.65 19.85 6.75
N ASP A 483 -14.15 18.88 5.98
CA ASP A 483 -15.50 18.36 6.15
C ASP A 483 -15.68 17.68 7.53
N SER A 484 -14.68 16.91 7.97
CA SER A 484 -14.67 16.31 9.32
C SER A 484 -14.69 17.38 10.42
N VAL A 485 -13.87 18.44 10.31
CA VAL A 485 -13.84 19.56 11.26
C VAL A 485 -15.18 20.30 11.29
N VAL A 486 -15.73 20.63 10.13
CA VAL A 486 -16.99 21.37 9.99
C VAL A 486 -18.16 20.59 10.60
N ARG A 487 -18.17 19.25 10.48
CA ARG A 487 -19.21 18.39 11.05
C ARG A 487 -19.02 18.10 12.52
N SER A 488 -17.77 17.94 12.95
CA SER A 488 -17.40 17.86 14.37
C SER A 488 -17.41 19.22 15.07
N MET A 489 -17.96 20.29 14.46
CA MET A 489 -18.40 21.49 15.18
C MET A 489 -19.61 21.20 16.07
N THR A 490 -19.46 20.21 16.93
CA THR A 490 -20.23 20.01 18.16
C THR A 490 -19.51 20.78 19.28
N ASP A 491 -20.20 21.15 20.34
CA ASP A 491 -19.77 22.08 21.42
C ASP A 491 -18.45 21.76 22.19
N ASN A 492 -17.68 20.74 21.76
CA ASN A 492 -16.41 20.34 22.35
C ASN A 492 -15.21 21.08 21.74
N TYR A 493 -14.96 22.30 22.22
CA TYR A 493 -13.81 23.12 21.86
C TYR A 493 -12.44 22.40 22.01
N ILE A 494 -12.34 21.43 22.94
CA ILE A 494 -11.12 20.64 23.15
C ILE A 494 -10.81 19.76 21.94
N LEU A 495 -11.83 19.09 21.38
CA LEU A 495 -11.66 18.21 20.23
C LEU A 495 -11.32 19.04 18.98
N LEU A 496 -11.99 20.19 18.81
CA LEU A 496 -11.69 21.13 17.74
C LEU A 496 -10.24 21.66 17.82
N PHE A 497 -9.77 22.04 19.01
CA PHE A 497 -8.39 22.51 19.21
C PHE A 497 -7.38 21.39 18.92
N GLY A 498 -7.62 20.17 19.42
CA GLY A 498 -6.77 19.01 19.16
C GLY A 498 -6.68 18.68 17.66
N LEU A 499 -7.81 18.68 16.96
CA LEU A 499 -7.89 18.43 15.52
C LEU A 499 -7.20 19.54 14.72
N GLY A 500 -7.34 20.80 15.14
CA GLY A 500 -6.64 21.95 14.55
C GLY A 500 -5.12 21.86 14.70
N LEU A 501 -4.64 21.52 15.90
CA LEU A 501 -3.21 21.32 16.17
C LEU A 501 -2.63 20.16 15.36
N TYR A 502 -3.34 19.02 15.33
CA TYR A 502 -2.96 17.87 14.51
C TYR A 502 -2.87 18.24 13.02
N SER A 503 -3.86 18.95 12.51
CA SER A 503 -3.90 19.40 11.11
C SER A 503 -2.74 20.33 10.77
N LEU A 504 -2.38 21.25 11.68
CA LEU A 504 -1.22 22.13 11.51
C LEU A 504 0.09 21.33 11.42
N VAL A 505 0.29 20.36 12.31
CA VAL A 505 1.48 19.48 12.31
C VAL A 505 1.53 18.64 11.03
N TYR A 506 0.40 18.06 10.64
CA TYR A 506 0.26 17.25 9.44
C TYR A 506 0.60 18.05 8.17
N LEU A 507 0.01 19.24 8.00
CA LEU A 507 0.26 20.11 6.85
C LEU A 507 1.69 20.63 6.84
N SER A 508 2.25 20.98 8.00
CA SER A 508 3.65 21.40 8.13
C SER A 508 4.61 20.29 7.71
N MET A 509 4.36 19.04 8.11
CA MET A 509 5.17 17.89 7.70
C MET A 509 5.02 17.58 6.21
N CYS A 510 3.81 17.64 5.66
CA CYS A 510 3.60 17.48 4.21
C CYS A 510 4.36 18.56 3.43
N LEU A 511 4.29 19.82 3.87
CA LEU A 511 5.03 20.93 3.28
C LEU A 511 6.54 20.72 3.38
N TYR A 512 7.05 20.26 4.52
CA TYR A 512 8.47 19.93 4.70
C TYR A 512 8.93 18.87 3.70
N LEU A 513 8.18 17.78 3.54
CA LEU A 513 8.49 16.70 2.61
C LEU A 513 8.43 17.18 1.15
N MET A 514 7.45 18.01 0.81
CA MET A 514 7.35 18.61 -0.53
C MET A 514 8.52 19.55 -0.82
N LEU A 515 8.90 20.41 0.12
CA LEU A 515 10.05 21.31 -0.04
C LEU A 515 11.34 20.50 -0.20
N HIS A 516 11.52 19.45 0.62
CA HIS A 516 12.64 18.52 0.48
C HIS A 516 12.64 17.84 -0.90
N MET A 517 11.48 17.39 -1.39
CA MET A 517 11.32 16.81 -2.73
C MET A 517 11.73 17.80 -3.83
N ILE A 518 11.23 19.04 -3.79
CA ILE A 518 11.53 20.08 -4.79
C ILE A 518 13.03 20.34 -4.85
N MET A 519 13.70 20.48 -3.70
CA MET A 519 15.14 20.67 -3.66
C MET A 519 15.90 19.42 -4.16
N SER A 520 15.45 18.23 -3.77
CA SER A 520 16.03 16.96 -4.23
C SER A 520 15.88 16.73 -5.74
N MET A 521 14.91 17.36 -6.40
CA MET A 521 14.69 17.31 -7.84
C MET A 521 15.47 18.38 -8.62
N GLY A 522 16.29 19.19 -7.95
CA GLY A 522 17.04 20.29 -8.55
C GLY A 522 16.22 21.58 -8.73
N GLY A 523 15.05 21.69 -8.10
CA GLY A 523 14.20 22.86 -8.15
C GLY A 523 14.78 24.05 -7.38
N CYS A 524 15.07 25.13 -8.11
CA CYS A 524 15.52 26.45 -7.64
C CYS A 524 16.72 26.47 -6.69
N LYS A 525 17.93 26.70 -7.26
CA LYS A 525 19.14 27.09 -6.50
C LYS A 525 18.89 28.22 -5.49
N SER A 526 17.94 29.12 -5.78
CA SER A 526 17.53 30.23 -4.91
C SER A 526 16.88 29.78 -3.57
N ILE A 527 16.09 28.69 -3.58
CA ILE A 527 15.50 28.14 -2.35
C ILE A 527 16.56 27.35 -1.58
N ALA A 528 17.40 26.59 -2.27
CA ALA A 528 18.50 25.82 -1.66
C ALA A 528 19.56 26.72 -0.99
N SER A 529 19.79 27.94 -1.50
CA SER A 529 20.75 28.90 -0.95
C SER A 529 20.23 29.75 0.21
N SER A 530 18.95 29.64 0.61
CA SER A 530 18.43 30.41 1.72
C SER A 530 18.98 29.89 3.07
N SER A 531 19.38 30.80 3.97
CA SER A 531 19.86 30.46 5.33
C SER A 531 18.89 29.55 6.10
N LEU A 532 17.59 29.70 5.83
CA LEU A 532 16.54 28.88 6.41
C LEU A 532 16.60 27.42 5.91
N SER A 533 16.84 27.21 4.62
CA SER A 533 16.96 25.88 4.02
C SER A 533 18.18 25.13 4.56
N VAL A 534 19.33 25.81 4.70
CA VAL A 534 20.54 25.22 5.27
C VAL A 534 20.33 24.82 6.74
N LYS A 535 19.56 25.61 7.50
CA LYS A 535 19.25 25.32 8.92
C LYS A 535 18.30 24.13 9.10
N TYR A 536 17.23 24.06 8.31
CA TYR A 536 16.20 23.02 8.44
C TYR A 536 16.57 21.71 7.74
N PHE A 537 17.21 21.76 6.58
CA PHE A 537 17.58 20.58 5.79
C PHE A 537 19.04 20.14 6.03
N GLY A 538 19.88 21.01 6.61
CA GLY A 538 21.27 20.74 6.97
C GLY A 538 22.25 20.82 5.80
N ASN A 539 23.54 21.01 6.08
CA ASN A 539 24.65 20.88 5.11
C ASN A 539 24.84 19.44 4.58
N LYS A 540 23.93 18.52 4.90
CA LYS A 540 23.92 17.13 4.40
C LYS A 540 23.27 16.98 3.03
N PHE A 541 23.15 18.05 2.24
CA PHE A 541 23.33 17.93 0.79
C PHE A 541 24.81 17.71 0.50
N SER A 542 25.43 16.70 1.12
CA SER A 542 26.71 16.24 0.64
C SER A 542 26.43 15.58 -0.69
N SER A 543 26.97 16.19 -1.72
CA SER A 543 27.15 15.70 -3.08
C SER A 543 27.79 14.30 -3.19
N ASN A 544 28.00 13.60 -2.09
CA ASN A 544 28.75 12.35 -2.02
C ASN A 544 27.81 11.17 -1.74
N PHE A 545 26.70 11.07 -2.46
CA PHE A 545 26.13 9.76 -2.76
C PHE A 545 26.94 9.21 -3.94
N GLN A 546 28.16 8.75 -3.67
CA GLN A 546 28.88 7.94 -4.63
C GLN A 546 28.28 6.53 -4.51
N LEU A 547 27.46 6.14 -5.49
CA LEU A 547 27.50 4.74 -5.89
C LEU A 547 28.98 4.43 -6.13
N GLU A 548 29.49 3.36 -5.54
CA GLU A 548 30.88 2.93 -5.72
C GLU A 548 31.03 2.31 -7.13
N THR A 549 30.75 3.10 -8.17
CA THR A 549 31.22 2.85 -9.52
C THR A 549 32.57 3.56 -9.66
N ASP A 550 33.59 2.95 -9.06
CA ASP A 550 34.97 3.02 -9.57
C ASP A 550 35.08 2.24 -10.90
N THR A 551 34.13 2.49 -11.81
CA THR A 551 34.18 2.07 -13.21
C THR A 551 33.99 3.33 -14.04
N ALA A 552 35.11 4.02 -14.27
CA ALA A 552 35.38 4.82 -15.46
C ALA A 552 34.23 5.71 -15.99
N PHE A 553 33.71 6.66 -15.20
CA PHE A 553 32.84 7.72 -15.73
C PHE A 553 33.14 9.09 -15.12
N LEU A 554 34.41 9.46 -15.12
CA LEU A 554 34.86 10.86 -15.16
C LEU A 554 35.76 11.03 -16.38
N SER A 555 35.18 11.03 -17.57
CA SER A 555 35.81 11.64 -18.73
C SER A 555 35.42 13.11 -18.76
N SER A 556 36.43 13.95 -18.53
CA SER A 556 36.53 15.38 -18.88
C SER A 556 35.46 16.33 -18.31
N ASP A 557 35.93 17.27 -17.50
CA ASP A 557 35.40 18.63 -17.43
C ASP A 557 34.94 19.10 -18.83
N GLU A 558 33.64 19.34 -19.00
CA GLU A 558 33.04 20.41 -19.84
C GLU A 558 31.50 20.29 -19.89
N ASP A 559 30.83 21.44 -19.76
CA ASP A 559 29.45 21.76 -20.16
C ASP A 559 28.25 21.18 -19.38
N ILE A 560 27.92 21.86 -18.27
CA ILE A 560 26.54 21.95 -17.78
C ILE A 560 25.82 23.04 -18.60
N PRO A 561 24.68 22.77 -19.27
CA PRO A 561 23.96 23.80 -20.01
C PRO A 561 23.40 24.85 -19.05
N SER A 562 23.85 26.09 -19.25
CA SER A 562 23.34 27.29 -18.63
C SER A 562 21.91 27.54 -19.11
N CYS A 563 20.91 27.40 -18.23
CA CYS A 563 19.60 28.01 -18.47
C CYS A 563 19.75 29.53 -18.33
N SER A 564 20.11 30.21 -19.42
CA SER A 564 20.00 31.65 -19.54
C SER A 564 18.51 32.04 -19.62
N VAL A 565 18.02 32.69 -18.57
CA VAL A 565 16.75 33.42 -18.60
C VAL A 565 17.02 34.73 -19.33
N ASN A 566 16.51 34.88 -20.56
CA ASN A 566 16.34 36.18 -21.18
C ASN A 566 14.90 36.63 -20.96
N ALA A 567 14.79 37.71 -20.18
CA ALA A 567 13.73 38.72 -20.03
C ALA A 567 12.26 38.29 -20.13
#